data_AF-A0AAZ3QAJ2-F1
#
_entry.id   AF-A0AAZ3QAJ2-F1
#
_cell.length_a   1.000
_cell.length_b   1.000
_cell.length_c   1.000
_cell.angle_alpha   90.00
_cell.angle_beta   90.00
_cell.angle_gamma   90.00
#
_symmetry.space_group_name_H-M   'P 1'
#
loop_
_entity.id
_entity.type
_entity.pdbx_description
1 polymer ?
#
loop_
_entity_poly.entity_id
_entity_poly.type
_entity_poly.pdbx_seq_one_letter_code
_entity_poly.pdbx_strand_id
1 'polypeptide(L)'
;MVWAFYGVGISYGVGISYGVAISYGVGISYGVGISYGVGISYGVGISYGVGISYGVGISYGVGISYGVGISYGVGISYGVGISYGVGISYGVGISYGVGISYGVGISYGVGISYGVGISYGVGISYGVGISYGVGISYGYISSCRK
;
A
#
# COMPACT_ATOMS: atom_id res chain seq x y z
N MET A 1 -17.81 -6.75 23.34
CA MET A 1 -19.10 -6.17 22.91
C MET A 1 -18.84 -5.45 21.60
N VAL A 2 -19.60 -5.76 20.55
CA VAL A 2 -19.45 -5.15 19.22
C VAL A 2 -20.54 -4.11 19.05
N TRP A 3 -20.16 -2.88 18.71
CA TRP A 3 -21.10 -1.77 18.53
C TRP A 3 -21.33 -1.46 17.06
N ALA A 4 -22.58 -1.22 16.65
CA ALA A 4 -22.92 -0.82 15.29
C ALA A 4 -23.40 0.65 15.28
N PHE A 5 -22.81 1.50 14.44
CA PHE A 5 -23.19 2.91 14.29
C PHE A 5 -23.62 3.23 12.87
N TYR A 6 -24.61 4.10 12.71
CA TYR A 6 -25.03 4.69 11.45
C TYR A 6 -24.85 6.20 11.51
N GLY A 7 -24.20 6.79 10.49
CA GLY A 7 -23.92 8.21 10.42
C GLY A 7 -22.49 8.56 10.83
N VAL A 8 -22.32 9.52 11.75
CA VAL A 8 -21.03 9.97 12.26
C VAL A 8 -20.82 9.44 13.67
N GLY A 9 -19.73 8.72 13.94
CA GLY A 9 -19.53 8.11 15.26
C GLY A 9 -18.08 7.87 15.66
N ILE A 10 -17.84 7.78 16.97
CA ILE A 10 -16.57 7.40 17.58
C ILE A 10 -16.79 6.16 18.42
N SER A 11 -15.95 5.15 18.26
CA SER A 11 -16.04 3.89 19.01
C SER A 11 -14.72 3.51 19.68
N TYR A 12 -14.83 2.84 20.83
CA TYR A 12 -13.71 2.24 21.56
C TYR A 12 -13.94 0.74 21.70
N GLY A 13 -12.91 -0.07 21.45
CA GLY A 13 -12.99 -1.52 21.47
C GLY A 13 -13.26 -2.10 20.07
N VAL A 14 -14.30 -2.93 19.96
CA VAL A 14 -14.68 -3.58 18.69
C VAL A 14 -15.94 -2.94 18.14
N GLY A 15 -15.93 -2.47 16.89
CA GLY A 15 -17.07 -1.76 16.32
C GLY A 15 -17.19 -1.87 14.80
N ILE A 16 -18.43 -1.73 14.33
CA ILE A 16 -18.82 -1.65 12.92
C ILE A 16 -19.55 -0.31 12.71
N SER A 17 -19.26 0.38 11.63
CA SER A 17 -19.85 1.69 11.35
C SER A 17 -20.20 1.86 9.87
N TYR A 18 -21.35 2.48 9.61
CA TYR A 18 -21.79 2.89 8.28
C TYR A 18 -21.83 4.43 8.22
N GLY A 19 -21.04 5.03 7.33
CA GLY A 19 -20.90 6.49 7.21
C GLY A 19 -19.48 6.95 7.50
N VAL A 20 -19.33 7.91 8.42
CA VAL A 20 -18.04 8.48 8.81
C VAL A 20 -17.70 8.04 10.23
N ALA A 21 -16.57 7.37 10.45
CA ALA A 21 -16.27 6.84 11.78
C ALA A 21 -14.80 6.97 12.18
N ILE A 22 -14.60 7.08 13.50
CA ILE A 22 -13.30 6.94 14.15
C ILE A 22 -13.38 5.79 15.13
N SER A 23 -12.44 4.85 15.05
CA SER A 23 -12.40 3.67 15.92
C SER A 23 -11.05 3.57 16.62
N TYR A 24 -11.08 3.26 17.91
CA TYR A 24 -9.92 2.92 18.73
C TYR A 24 -10.01 1.45 19.13
N GLY A 25 -9.14 0.60 18.59
CA GLY A 25 -9.17 -0.86 18.77
C GLY A 25 -9.35 -1.60 17.44
N VAL A 26 -10.42 -2.37 17.31
CA VAL A 26 -10.76 -3.14 16.11
C VAL A 26 -12.00 -2.54 15.45
N GLY A 27 -11.85 -1.95 14.27
CA GLY A 27 -12.93 -1.25 13.58
C GLY A 27 -13.21 -1.76 12.17
N ILE A 28 -14.48 -1.87 11.80
CA ILE A 28 -14.93 -2.06 10.42
C ILE A 28 -15.77 -0.86 10.00
N SER A 29 -15.39 -0.15 8.93
CA SER A 29 -16.09 1.02 8.43
C SER A 29 -16.55 0.84 6.99
N TYR A 30 -17.83 1.11 6.72
CA TYR A 30 -18.39 1.25 5.38
C TYR A 30 -18.62 2.75 5.10
N GLY A 31 -17.81 3.34 4.22
CA GLY A 31 -17.80 4.78 3.94
C GLY A 31 -16.42 5.37 4.17
N VAL A 32 -16.31 6.32 5.10
CA VAL A 32 -15.06 6.98 5.48
C VAL A 32 -14.69 6.56 6.90
N GLY A 33 -13.53 5.92 7.07
CA GLY A 33 -13.09 5.39 8.36
C GLY A 33 -11.70 5.84 8.76
N ILE A 34 -11.53 6.15 10.04
CA ILE A 34 -10.23 6.27 10.70
C ILE A 34 -10.15 5.20 11.80
N SER A 35 -9.05 4.46 11.84
CA SER A 35 -8.82 3.41 12.83
C SER A 35 -7.46 3.57 13.49
N TYR A 36 -7.44 3.42 14.82
CA TYR A 36 -6.23 3.33 15.63
C TYR A 36 -6.19 1.93 16.23
N GLY A 37 -5.32 1.06 15.71
CA GLY A 37 -5.25 -0.35 16.04
C GLY A 37 -5.37 -1.23 14.80
N VAL A 38 -6.47 -1.98 14.68
CA VAL A 38 -6.79 -2.84 13.53
C VAL A 38 -8.03 -2.30 12.83
N GLY A 39 -7.92 -1.94 11.55
CA GLY A 39 -9.01 -1.35 10.79
C GLY A 39 -9.30 -2.08 9.49
N ILE A 40 -10.57 -2.25 9.17
CA ILE A 40 -11.05 -2.64 7.84
C ILE A 40 -11.97 -1.55 7.32
N SER A 41 -11.66 -0.99 6.15
CA SER A 41 -12.47 0.07 5.54
C SER A 41 -12.93 -0.31 4.14
N TYR A 42 -14.22 -0.13 3.87
CA TYR A 42 -14.82 -0.21 2.54
C TYR A 42 -15.19 1.20 2.09
N GLY A 43 -14.44 1.78 1.16
CA GLY A 43 -14.54 3.17 0.73
C GLY A 43 -13.21 3.90 0.90
N VAL A 44 -13.17 4.86 1.82
CA VAL A 44 -11.97 5.63 2.16
C VAL A 44 -11.54 5.28 3.59
N GLY A 45 -10.33 4.75 3.75
CA GLY A 45 -9.80 4.30 5.03
C GLY A 45 -8.48 4.97 5.40
N ILE A 46 -8.35 5.36 6.66
CA ILE A 46 -7.07 5.70 7.29
C ILE A 46 -6.87 4.76 8.47
N SER A 47 -5.71 4.12 8.56
CA SER A 47 -5.36 3.23 9.66
C SER A 47 -4.00 3.58 10.26
N TYR A 48 -3.94 3.53 11.58
CA TYR A 48 -2.72 3.61 12.38
C TYR A 48 -2.55 2.29 13.11
N GLY A 49 -1.62 1.45 12.65
CA GLY A 49 -1.41 0.08 13.11
C GLY A 49 -1.51 -0.90 11.95
N VAL A 50 -2.58 -1.71 11.93
CA VAL A 50 -2.86 -2.69 10.88
C VAL A 50 -4.14 -2.28 10.14
N GLY A 51 -4.04 -2.10 8.83
CA GLY A 51 -5.15 -1.64 7.99
C GLY A 51 -5.42 -2.52 6.80
N ILE A 52 -6.70 -2.76 6.53
CA ILE A 52 -7.18 -3.30 5.25
C ILE A 52 -8.16 -2.30 4.65
N SER A 53 -7.93 -1.86 3.42
CA SER A 53 -8.79 -0.90 2.73
C SER A 53 -9.25 -1.45 1.38
N TYR A 54 -10.54 -1.38 1.11
CA TYR A 54 -11.17 -1.65 -0.18
C TYR A 54 -11.66 -0.32 -0.76
N GLY A 55 -10.94 0.22 -1.74
CA GLY A 55 -11.16 1.55 -2.32
C GLY A 55 -9.90 2.40 -2.23
N VAL A 56 -9.92 3.44 -1.40
CA VAL A 56 -8.79 4.33 -1.14
C VAL A 56 -8.32 4.13 0.29
N GLY A 57 -7.07 3.74 0.47
CA GLY A 57 -6.49 3.42 1.79
C GLY A 57 -5.22 4.19 2.08
N ILE A 58 -5.10 4.70 3.31
CA ILE A 58 -3.84 5.17 3.89
C ILE A 58 -3.55 4.36 5.14
N SER A 59 -2.37 3.76 5.24
CA SER A 59 -1.97 2.96 6.39
C SER A 59 -0.63 3.40 6.94
N TYR A 60 -0.56 3.59 8.25
CA TYR A 60 0.67 3.82 9.01
C TYR A 60 0.96 2.57 9.85
N GLY A 61 1.95 1.78 9.45
CA GLY A 61 2.27 0.48 10.04
C GLY A 61 2.23 -0.62 8.98
N VAL A 62 1.25 -1.51 9.07
CA VAL A 62 1.02 -2.61 8.12
C VAL A 62 -0.28 -2.34 7.37
N GLY A 63 -0.22 -2.19 6.06
CA GLY A 63 -1.36 -1.87 5.21
C GLY A 63 -1.59 -2.87 4.09
N ILE A 64 -2.84 -3.25 3.86
CA ILE A 64 -3.30 -3.93 2.65
C ILE A 64 -4.35 -3.05 1.98
N SER A 65 -4.17 -2.72 0.71
CA SER A 65 -5.10 -1.89 -0.04
C SER A 65 -5.53 -2.57 -1.34
N TYR A 66 -6.83 -2.59 -1.60
CA TYR A 66 -7.44 -3.01 -2.87
C TYR A 66 -8.02 -1.77 -3.55
N GLY A 67 -7.39 -1.29 -4.61
CA GLY A 67 -7.72 -0.04 -5.30
C GLY A 67 -6.53 0.90 -5.29
N VAL A 68 -6.62 2.00 -4.56
CA VAL A 68 -5.55 2.99 -4.38
C VAL A 68 -5.05 2.94 -2.94
N GLY A 69 -3.77 2.64 -2.74
CA GLY A 69 -3.16 2.48 -1.42
C GLY A 69 -1.94 3.35 -1.22
N ILE A 70 -1.84 3.98 -0.04
CA ILE A 70 -0.61 4.59 0.47
C ILE A 70 -0.25 3.91 1.79
N SER A 71 0.95 3.37 1.89
CA SER A 71 1.43 2.69 3.10
C SER A 71 2.74 3.29 3.59
N TYR A 72 2.82 3.59 4.88
CA TYR A 72 4.04 3.97 5.60
C TYR A 72 4.42 2.83 6.53
N GLY A 73 5.49 2.10 6.23
CA GLY A 73 5.92 0.89 6.91
C GLY A 73 5.94 -0.30 5.95
N VAL A 74 5.03 -1.26 6.15
CA VAL A 74 4.86 -2.44 5.30
C VAL A 74 3.54 -2.34 4.56
N GLY A 75 3.57 -2.33 3.23
CA GLY A 75 2.40 -2.14 2.38
C GLY A 75 2.23 -3.24 1.35
N ILE A 76 1.00 -3.71 1.17
CA ILE A 76 0.58 -4.51 0.02
C ILE A 76 -0.55 -3.77 -0.69
N SER A 77 -0.39 -3.53 -1.99
CA SER A 77 -1.39 -2.84 -2.80
C SER A 77 -1.78 -3.66 -4.02
N TYR A 78 -3.07 -3.80 -4.25
CA TYR A 78 -3.66 -4.37 -5.47
C TYR A 78 -4.35 -3.24 -6.24
N GLY A 79 -3.76 -2.80 -7.35
CA GLY A 79 -4.18 -1.65 -8.13
C GLY A 79 -3.06 -0.62 -8.24
N VAL A 80 -3.25 0.55 -7.61
CA VAL A 80 -2.27 1.62 -7.55
C VAL A 80 -1.74 1.74 -6.13
N GLY A 81 -0.44 1.54 -5.93
CA GLY A 81 0.20 1.52 -4.61
C GLY A 81 1.36 2.50 -4.50
N ILE A 82 1.42 3.20 -3.37
CA ILE A 82 2.61 3.94 -2.94
C ILE A 82 3.03 3.40 -1.58
N SER A 83 4.28 2.96 -1.44
CA SER A 83 4.81 2.43 -0.19
C SER A 83 6.08 3.14 0.22
N TYR A 84 6.16 3.54 1.48
CA TYR A 84 7.35 4.08 2.14
C TYR A 84 7.83 3.04 3.17
N GLY A 85 8.95 2.36 2.90
CA GLY A 85 9.46 1.25 3.69
C GLY A 85 9.57 -0.02 2.85
N VAL A 86 8.72 -1.01 3.14
CA VAL A 86 8.63 -2.27 2.40
C VAL A 86 7.30 -2.33 1.67
N GLY A 87 7.32 -2.40 0.35
CA GLY A 87 6.12 -2.38 -0.49
C GLY A 87 6.03 -3.57 -1.42
N ILE A 88 4.83 -4.14 -1.54
CA ILE A 88 4.46 -5.08 -2.61
C ILE A 88 3.28 -4.48 -3.37
N SER A 89 3.41 -4.33 -4.68
CA SER A 89 2.36 -3.77 -5.53
C SER A 89 2.02 -4.71 -6.68
N TYR A 90 0.72 -4.96 -6.87
CA TYR A 90 0.17 -5.66 -8.03
C TYR A 90 -0.60 -4.65 -8.88
N GLY A 91 -0.06 -4.29 -10.04
CA GLY A 91 -0.59 -3.24 -10.91
C GLY A 91 0.45 -2.15 -11.12
N VAL A 92 0.18 -0.95 -10.61
CA VAL A 92 1.08 0.21 -10.66
C VAL A 92 1.60 0.49 -9.26
N GLY A 93 2.91 0.40 -9.06
CA GLY A 93 3.54 0.52 -7.75
C GLY A 93 4.68 1.54 -7.72
N ILE A 94 4.70 2.39 -6.70
CA ILE A 94 5.85 3.22 -6.34
C ILE A 94 6.32 2.82 -4.95
N SER A 95 7.59 2.47 -4.81
CA SER A 95 8.18 2.09 -3.52
C SER A 95 9.40 2.92 -3.20
N TYR A 96 9.46 3.44 -1.97
CA TYR A 96 10.62 4.10 -1.39
C TYR A 96 11.17 3.18 -0.29
N GLY A 97 12.36 2.62 -0.47
CA GLY A 97 12.97 1.62 0.40
C GLY A 97 13.15 0.29 -0.34
N VAL A 98 12.39 -0.73 0.06
CA VAL A 98 12.38 -2.06 -0.57
C VAL A 98 11.04 -2.26 -1.26
N GLY A 99 11.04 -2.46 -2.57
CA GLY A 99 9.82 -2.59 -3.37
C GLY A 99 9.81 -3.85 -4.23
N ILE A 100 8.66 -4.52 -4.27
CA ILE A 100 8.35 -5.56 -5.26
C ILE A 100 7.12 -5.12 -6.04
N SER A 101 7.23 -5.06 -7.36
CA SER A 101 6.13 -4.65 -8.24
C SER A 101 5.85 -5.69 -9.30
N TYR A 102 4.59 -6.08 -9.44
CA TYR A 102 4.07 -6.92 -10.51
C TYR A 102 3.21 -6.04 -11.44
N GLY A 103 3.70 -5.76 -12.65
CA GLY A 103 3.08 -4.84 -13.60
C GLY A 103 4.04 -3.69 -13.92
N VAL A 104 3.69 -2.47 -13.51
CA VAL A 104 4.50 -1.27 -13.68
C VAL A 104 5.01 -0.81 -12.32
N GLY A 105 6.33 -0.81 -12.15
CA GLY A 105 6.98 -0.51 -10.88
C GLY A 105 8.01 0.60 -10.96
N ILE A 106 7.98 1.52 -10.02
CA ILE A 106 9.06 2.47 -9.75
C ILE A 106 9.58 2.21 -8.33
N SER A 107 10.89 2.05 -8.20
CA SER A 107 11.54 1.78 -6.92
C SER A 107 12.70 2.75 -6.67
N TYR A 108 12.75 3.29 -5.46
CA TYR A 108 13.84 4.09 -4.94
C TYR A 108 14.48 3.33 -3.79
N GLY A 109 15.71 2.83 -3.96
CA GLY A 109 16.39 1.95 -3.01
C GLY A 109 16.66 0.57 -3.62
N VAL A 110 15.97 -0.46 -3.13
CA VAL A 110 16.04 -1.83 -3.62
C VAL A 110 14.71 -2.19 -4.27
N GLY A 111 14.73 -2.57 -5.54
CA GLY A 111 13.53 -2.85 -6.32
C GLY A 111 13.59 -4.17 -7.06
N ILE A 112 12.48 -4.91 -7.03
CA ILE A 112 12.24 -6.06 -7.91
C ILE A 112 10.98 -5.77 -8.71
N SER A 113 11.09 -5.79 -10.04
CA SER A 113 9.96 -5.54 -10.94
C SER A 113 9.74 -6.71 -11.89
N TYR A 114 8.51 -7.18 -11.96
CA TYR A 114 8.02 -8.15 -12.93
C TYR A 114 7.11 -7.41 -13.92
N GLY A 115 7.55 -7.23 -15.16
CA GLY A 115 6.86 -6.40 -16.17
C GLY A 115 7.72 -5.22 -16.59
N VAL A 116 7.25 -3.99 -16.34
CA VAL A 116 7.96 -2.74 -16.62
C VAL A 116 8.46 -2.14 -15.33
N GLY A 117 9.78 -1.99 -15.18
CA GLY A 117 10.41 -1.54 -13.95
C GLY A 117 11.36 -0.38 -14.16
N ILE A 118 11.27 0.63 -13.29
CA ILE A 118 12.29 1.67 -13.12
C ILE A 118 12.86 1.54 -11.71
N SER A 119 14.18 1.50 -11.60
CA SER A 119 14.88 1.39 -10.33
C SER A 119 15.95 2.47 -10.19
N TYR A 120 15.95 3.12 -9.04
CA TYR A 120 16.99 4.05 -8.61
C TYR A 120 17.70 3.42 -7.40
N GLY A 121 18.95 2.98 -7.58
CA GLY A 121 19.70 2.21 -6.58
C GLY A 121 20.02 0.81 -7.07
N VAL A 122 19.46 -0.21 -6.42
CA VAL A 122 19.63 -1.63 -6.77
C VAL A 122 18.32 -2.16 -7.35
N GLY A 123 18.36 -2.60 -8.60
CA GLY A 123 17.18 -3.07 -9.32
C GLY A 123 17.34 -4.46 -9.90
N ILE A 124 16.29 -5.27 -9.77
CA ILE A 124 16.13 -6.53 -10.50
C ILE A 124 14.88 -6.41 -11.36
N SER A 125 15.00 -6.60 -12.67
CA SER A 125 13.87 -6.52 -13.60
C SER A 125 13.69 -7.81 -14.39
N TYR A 126 12.49 -8.36 -14.35
CA TYR A 126 12.02 -9.44 -15.21
C TYR A 126 11.06 -8.84 -16.24
N GLY A 127 11.53 -8.61 -17.46
CA GLY A 127 10.76 -7.91 -18.51
C GLY A 127 11.50 -6.69 -19.06
N VAL A 128 10.88 -5.51 -19.02
CA VAL A 128 11.48 -4.25 -19.45
C VAL A 128 11.99 -3.49 -18.24
N GLY A 129 13.30 -3.24 -18.18
CA GLY A 129 13.95 -2.61 -17.04
C GLY A 129 14.70 -1.33 -17.40
N ILE A 130 14.57 -0.32 -16.55
CA ILE A 130 15.47 0.82 -16.51
C ILE A 130 16.11 0.86 -15.12
N SER A 131 17.44 0.92 -15.08
CA SER A 131 18.18 1.02 -13.83
C SER A 131 19.13 2.22 -13.84
N TYR A 132 19.03 3.00 -12.78
CA TYR A 132 19.94 4.08 -12.42
C TYR A 132 20.71 3.64 -11.17
N GLY A 133 21.83 2.95 -11.38
CA GLY A 133 22.63 2.34 -10.33
C GLY A 133 23.05 0.92 -10.70
N VAL A 134 22.87 -0.03 -9.78
CA VAL A 134 23.16 -1.45 -10.00
C VAL A 134 21.90 -2.14 -10.51
N GLY A 135 21.95 -2.72 -11.71
CA GLY A 135 20.82 -3.37 -12.33
C GLY A 135 21.13 -4.81 -12.76
N ILE A 136 20.22 -5.73 -12.44
CA ILE A 136 20.20 -7.10 -12.97
C ILE A 136 18.91 -7.25 -13.77
N SER A 137 19.01 -7.73 -15.02
CA SER A 137 17.84 -7.91 -15.87
C SER A 137 17.76 -9.28 -16.50
N TYR A 138 16.56 -9.84 -16.45
CA TYR A 138 16.15 -11.04 -17.17
C TYR A 138 15.15 -10.64 -18.26
N GLY A 139 15.58 -9.81 -19.21
CA GLY A 139 14.75 -9.25 -20.28
C GLY A 139 15.43 -8.08 -21.00
N TYR A 140 14.66 -7.14 -21.54
CA TYR A 140 15.17 -5.95 -22.24
C TYR A 140 15.54 -4.86 -21.22
N ILE A 141 16.78 -4.38 -21.24
CA ILE A 141 17.25 -3.32 -20.34
C ILE A 141 17.77 -2.10 -21.09
N SER A 142 17.38 -0.92 -20.62
CA SER A 142 18.13 0.32 -20.84
C SER A 142 18.81 0.71 -19.52
N SER A 143 20.12 0.47 -19.43
CA SER A 143 20.92 0.84 -18.25
C SER A 143 21.60 2.18 -18.50
N CYS A 144 21.37 3.15 -17.63
CA CYS A 144 22.09 4.41 -17.63
C CYS A 144 23.07 4.38 -16.45
N ARG A 145 24.29 3.89 -16.71
CA ARG A 145 25.39 3.97 -15.73
C ARG A 145 26.05 5.34 -15.83
N LYS A 146 26.20 6.01 -14.70
CA LYS A 146 27.32 6.93 -14.46
C LYS A 146 28.48 6.13 -13.89
#